data_AF-A0A7J5AH04-F1
#
_entry.id   AF-A0A7J5AH04-F1
#
_cell.length_a   1.000
_cell.length_b   1.000
_cell.length_c   1.000
_cell.angle_alpha   90.00
_cell.angle_beta   90.00
_cell.angle_gamma   90.00
#
_symmetry.space_group_name_H-M   'P 1'
#
loop_
_entity.id
_entity.type
_entity.pdbx_description
1 polymer ?
#
loop_
_entity_poly.entity_id
_entity_poly.type
_entity_poly.pdbx_seq_one_letter_code
_entity_poly.pdbx_strand_id
1 'polypeptide(L)'
;MKSCTYLLIFFTSFFQFNLNAQAIGTPEKKVEETKKAIIIYGSLDCHYCIAAKNTLMENKIDFIFFDIDTNKEALNEMLAKLRKANISTANLGIPVIDKYGELFSNNTNFDDFLKRLIR
;
A
#
# COMPACT_ATOMS: atom_id res chain seq x y z
N MET A 1 39.03 -54.60 49.56
CA MET A 1 39.48 -53.18 49.50
C MET A 1 39.19 -52.62 48.12
N LYS A 2 38.67 -51.37 48.06
CA LYS A 2 38.44 -50.49 46.88
C LYS A 2 37.15 -50.80 46.10
N SER A 3 36.00 -50.17 46.36
CA SER A 3 35.58 -48.75 46.34
C SER A 3 35.17 -48.23 44.95
N CYS A 4 33.92 -47.74 44.91
CA CYS A 4 33.32 -46.69 44.08
C CYS A 4 33.44 -46.76 42.55
N THR A 5 32.32 -46.62 41.84
CA THR A 5 31.87 -45.30 41.32
C THR A 5 30.40 -45.39 40.87
N TYR A 6 29.61 -44.41 41.27
CA TYR A 6 28.21 -44.19 40.92
C TYR A 6 28.01 -43.89 39.43
N LEU A 7 26.75 -43.87 38.97
CA LEU A 7 26.09 -42.71 38.33
C LEU A 7 25.21 -43.14 37.12
N LEU A 8 23.88 -43.14 37.34
CA LEU A 8 22.86 -42.49 36.48
C LEU A 8 22.67 -43.14 35.08
N ILE A 9 21.49 -43.65 34.71
CA ILE A 9 20.36 -42.90 34.11
C ILE A 9 19.28 -43.96 33.87
N PHE A 10 18.14 -43.90 34.57
CA PHE A 10 16.91 -43.23 34.13
C PHE A 10 16.21 -43.93 32.95
N PHE A 11 15.22 -44.75 33.31
CA PHE A 11 13.84 -44.57 32.85
C PHE A 11 13.68 -44.37 31.33
N THR A 12 13.75 -45.46 30.57
CA THR A 12 13.26 -45.52 29.18
C THR A 12 11.73 -45.47 29.17
N SER A 13 11.17 -44.35 29.63
CA SER A 13 9.76 -44.01 29.44
C SER A 13 9.60 -43.44 28.05
N PHE A 14 8.90 -44.19 27.20
CA PHE A 14 7.76 -43.69 26.42
C PHE A 14 7.82 -42.18 26.12
N PHE A 15 8.53 -41.82 25.06
CA PHE A 15 8.20 -40.63 24.28
C PHE A 15 7.75 -41.12 22.90
N GLN A 16 6.51 -41.62 22.84
CA GLN A 16 5.78 -41.66 21.58
C GLN A 16 5.54 -40.21 21.19
N PHE A 17 6.40 -39.67 20.34
CA PHE A 17 6.12 -38.47 19.58
C PHE A 17 4.87 -38.75 18.73
N ASN A 18 3.73 -38.25 19.19
CA ASN A 18 2.58 -38.04 18.33
C ASN A 18 2.96 -36.91 17.38
N LEU A 19 3.36 -37.27 16.17
CA LEU A 19 3.51 -36.33 15.06
C LEU A 19 2.10 -35.94 14.59
N ASN A 20 1.43 -35.06 15.34
CA ASN A 20 0.28 -34.33 14.83
C ASN A 20 0.81 -33.31 13.83
N ALA A 21 0.93 -33.73 12.56
CA ALA A 21 1.04 -32.83 11.43
C ALA A 21 -0.30 -32.07 11.32
N GLN A 22 -0.44 -31.01 12.12
CA GLN A 22 -1.38 -29.95 11.80
C GLN A 22 -0.85 -29.34 10.50
N ALA A 23 -1.47 -29.71 9.39
CA ALA A 23 -1.43 -28.90 8.20
C ALA A 23 -1.91 -27.51 8.63
N ILE A 24 -0.97 -26.60 8.80
CA ILE A 24 -1.21 -25.18 8.99
C ILE A 24 -1.90 -24.74 7.71
N GLY A 25 -3.22 -24.87 7.69
CA GLY A 25 -4.08 -24.05 6.87
C GLY A 25 -3.66 -22.64 7.23
N THR A 26 -2.88 -22.04 6.34
CA THR A 26 -2.63 -20.60 6.38
C THR A 26 -4.01 -19.99 6.51
N PRO A 27 -4.28 -19.09 7.48
CA PRO A 27 -5.53 -18.37 7.45
C PRO A 27 -5.56 -17.71 6.07
N GLU A 28 -6.48 -18.17 5.21
CA GLU A 28 -6.85 -17.46 4.01
C GLU A 28 -7.18 -16.06 4.52
N LYS A 29 -6.23 -15.13 4.33
CA LYS A 29 -6.56 -13.72 4.36
C LYS A 29 -7.71 -13.63 3.38
N LYS A 30 -8.93 -13.45 3.89
CA LYS A 30 -9.97 -12.80 3.13
C LYS A 30 -9.29 -11.56 2.58
N VAL A 31 -8.98 -11.58 1.29
CA VAL A 31 -8.62 -10.39 0.55
C VAL A 31 -9.89 -9.59 0.62
N GLU A 32 -9.98 -8.76 1.66
CA GLU A 32 -10.96 -7.71 1.73
C GLU A 32 -10.76 -6.96 0.42
N GLU A 33 -11.75 -7.04 -0.45
CA GLU A 33 -11.75 -6.37 -1.74
C GLU A 33 -11.75 -4.89 -1.39
N THR A 34 -10.56 -4.33 -1.16
CA THR A 34 -10.38 -2.94 -0.80
C THR A 34 -10.91 -2.17 -1.98
N LYS A 35 -12.12 -1.61 -1.80
CA LYS A 35 -12.76 -0.75 -2.79
C LYS A 35 -11.71 0.29 -3.18
N LYS A 36 -11.17 0.15 -4.39
CA LYS A 36 -10.02 0.96 -4.81
C LYS A 36 -10.49 2.41 -4.80
N ALA A 37 -9.86 3.25 -3.98
CA ALA A 37 -10.07 4.68 -3.98
C ALA A 37 -9.08 5.33 -4.95
N ILE A 38 -9.47 6.46 -5.57
CA ILE A 38 -8.52 7.28 -6.34
C ILE A 38 -7.58 7.96 -5.35
N ILE A 39 -6.28 7.98 -5.63
CA ILE A 39 -5.31 8.70 -4.79
C ILE A 39 -4.93 10.01 -5.50
N ILE A 40 -4.98 11.10 -4.75
CA ILE A 40 -4.57 12.43 -5.20
C ILE A 40 -3.35 12.84 -4.39
N TYR A 41 -2.20 12.95 -5.06
CA TYR A 41 -1.00 13.56 -4.50
C TYR A 41 -0.97 15.02 -4.91
N GLY A 42 -0.96 15.92 -3.93
CA GLY A 42 -1.02 17.35 -4.20
C GLY A 42 -0.65 18.18 -2.99
N SER A 43 -0.98 19.46 -3.05
CA SER A 43 -0.78 20.42 -1.97
C SER A 43 -2.11 21.04 -1.57
N LEU A 44 -2.26 21.42 -0.30
CA LEU A 44 -3.47 22.04 0.21
C LEU A 44 -3.79 23.37 -0.49
N ASP A 45 -2.76 24.15 -0.84
CA ASP A 45 -2.87 25.48 -1.42
C ASP A 45 -2.86 25.49 -2.96
N CYS A 46 -3.09 24.33 -3.59
CA CYS A 46 -3.10 24.20 -5.04
C CYS A 46 -4.53 24.26 -5.61
N HIS A 47 -4.81 25.30 -6.42
CA HIS A 47 -6.11 25.47 -7.10
C HIS A 47 -6.54 24.25 -7.93
N TYR A 48 -5.60 23.61 -8.64
CA TYR A 48 -5.88 22.41 -9.42
C TYR A 48 -6.21 21.19 -8.54
N CYS A 49 -5.57 21.07 -7.37
CA CYS A 49 -5.88 20.01 -6.40
C CYS A 49 -7.28 20.20 -5.83
N ILE A 50 -7.66 21.43 -5.48
CA ILE A 50 -8.99 21.76 -4.97
C ILE A 50 -10.07 21.37 -5.99
N ALA A 51 -9.90 21.77 -7.25
CA ALA A 51 -10.85 21.45 -8.32
C ALA A 51 -10.93 19.94 -8.61
N ALA A 52 -9.81 19.22 -8.57
CA ALA A 52 -9.81 17.75 -8.71
C ALA A 52 -10.60 17.05 -7.58
N LYS A 53 -10.38 17.47 -6.32
CA LYS A 53 -11.15 16.97 -5.17
C LYS A 53 -12.64 17.25 -5.33
N ASN A 54 -13.00 18.48 -5.67
CA ASN A 54 -14.40 18.87 -5.85
C ASN A 54 -15.08 18.03 -6.94
N THR A 55 -14.40 17.82 -8.07
CA THR A 55 -14.90 16.97 -9.15
C THR A 55 -15.22 15.55 -8.67
N LEU A 56 -14.34 14.95 -7.87
CA LEU A 56 -14.56 13.61 -7.32
C LEU A 56 -15.68 13.58 -6.26
N MET A 57 -15.76 14.60 -5.40
CA MET A 57 -16.83 14.74 -4.41
C MET A 57 -18.21 14.89 -5.06
N GLU A 58 -18.33 15.76 -6.07
CA GLU A 58 -19.57 16.01 -6.82
C GLU A 58 -20.08 14.74 -7.53
N ASN A 59 -19.16 13.89 -7.99
CA ASN A 59 -19.46 12.62 -8.66
C ASN A 59 -19.54 11.43 -7.69
N LYS A 60 -19.45 11.65 -6.37
CA LYS A 60 -19.53 10.61 -5.33
C LYS A 60 -18.49 9.49 -5.51
N ILE A 61 -17.30 9.84 -5.97
CA ILE A 61 -16.17 8.92 -6.17
C ILE A 61 -15.26 8.99 -4.94
N ASP A 62 -15.01 7.84 -4.31
CA ASP A 62 -14.13 7.76 -3.15
C ASP A 62 -12.67 8.06 -3.54
N PHE A 63 -12.02 8.91 -2.76
CA PHE A 63 -10.62 9.26 -2.95
C PHE A 63 -9.88 9.47 -1.63
N ILE A 64 -8.56 9.37 -1.71
CA ILE A 64 -7.62 9.70 -0.64
C ILE A 64 -6.77 10.86 -1.13
N PHE A 65 -6.66 11.92 -0.33
CA PHE A 65 -5.79 13.05 -0.61
C PHE A 65 -4.56 13.00 0.28
N PHE A 66 -3.38 13.06 -0.34
CA PHE A 66 -2.12 13.23 0.36
C PHE A 66 -1.52 14.59 0.03
N ASP A 67 -1.29 15.37 1.09
CA ASP A 67 -0.50 16.60 1.02
C ASP A 67 0.99 16.25 0.99
N ILE A 68 1.62 16.33 -0.18
CA ILE A 68 3.02 15.95 -0.37
C ILE A 68 4.02 16.99 0.16
N ASP A 69 3.56 18.20 0.50
CA ASP A 69 4.41 19.21 1.13
C ASP A 69 4.71 18.85 2.60
N THR A 70 3.74 18.22 3.27
CA THR A 70 3.86 17.83 4.68
C THR A 70 4.07 16.32 4.87
N ASN A 71 3.62 15.48 3.94
CA ASN A 71 3.75 14.03 4.00
C ASN A 71 4.86 13.50 3.07
N LYS A 72 6.06 13.32 3.64
CA LYS A 72 7.23 12.80 2.93
C LYS A 72 7.07 11.35 2.45
N GLU A 73 6.29 10.54 3.16
CA GLU A 73 6.04 9.15 2.76
C GLU A 73 5.20 9.11 1.47
N ALA A 74 4.13 9.90 1.42
CA ALA A 74 3.30 10.03 0.23
C ALA A 74 4.06 10.63 -0.96
N LEU A 75 4.94 11.62 -0.71
CA LEU A 75 5.84 12.15 -1.73
C LEU A 75 6.73 11.04 -2.32
N ASN A 76 7.39 10.25 -1.46
CA ASN A 76 8.25 9.15 -1.89
C ASN A 76 7.46 8.05 -2.63
N GLU A 77 6.25 7.73 -2.17
CA GLU A 77 5.35 6.80 -2.84
C GLU A 77 5.00 7.29 -4.26
N MET A 78 4.58 8.56 -4.39
CA MET A 78 4.28 9.18 -5.68
C MET A 78 5.47 9.10 -6.63
N LEU A 79 6.66 9.50 -6.17
CA LEU A 79 7.90 9.44 -6.98
C LEU A 79 8.26 8.02 -7.40
N ALA A 80 8.11 7.05 -6.49
CA ALA A 80 8.36 5.64 -6.79
C ALA A 80 7.40 5.10 -7.86
N LYS A 81 6.11 5.45 -7.76
CA LYS A 81 5.06 5.09 -8.73
C LYS A 81 5.34 5.70 -10.11
N LEU A 82 5.67 6.98 -10.17
CA LEU A 82 6.01 7.69 -11.42
C LEU A 82 7.23 7.08 -12.10
N ARG A 83 8.29 6.80 -11.35
CA ARG A 83 9.50 6.14 -11.86
C ARG A 83 9.19 4.76 -12.43
N LYS A 84 8.35 3.97 -11.74
CA LYS A 84 7.92 2.65 -12.22
C LYS A 84 7.12 2.75 -13.53
N ALA A 85 6.36 3.82 -13.70
CA ALA A 85 5.59 4.11 -14.92
C ALA A 85 6.41 4.80 -16.03
N ASN A 86 7.72 5.02 -15.83
CA ASN A 86 8.59 5.78 -16.74
C ASN A 86 8.08 7.21 -17.04
N ILE A 87 7.38 7.83 -16.08
CA ILE A 87 6.91 9.22 -16.19
C ILE A 87 8.00 10.14 -15.64
N SER A 88 8.43 11.12 -16.45
CA SER A 88 9.43 12.11 -16.03
C SER A 88 8.86 13.06 -14.98
N THR A 89 9.66 13.36 -13.96
CA THR A 89 9.34 14.32 -12.89
C THR A 89 9.78 15.75 -13.21
N ALA A 90 10.53 15.97 -14.29
CA ALA A 90 11.19 17.25 -14.57
C ALA A 90 10.22 18.43 -14.78
N ASN A 91 9.03 18.17 -15.33
CA ASN A 91 7.99 19.17 -15.59
C ASN A 91 6.63 18.67 -15.10
N LEU A 92 6.62 17.96 -13.97
CA LEU A 92 5.40 17.36 -13.44
C LEU A 92 4.58 18.41 -12.68
N GLY A 93 3.36 18.68 -13.17
CA GLY A 93 2.38 19.49 -12.45
C GLY A 93 1.63 18.66 -11.41
N ILE A 94 1.24 19.31 -10.31
CA ILE A 94 0.27 18.75 -9.36
C ILE A 94 -1.16 19.21 -9.70
N PRO A 95 -2.19 18.42 -9.36
CA PRO A 95 -2.14 17.12 -8.69
C PRO A 95 -1.64 15.99 -9.60
N VAL A 96 -0.98 15.00 -8.99
CA VAL A 96 -0.74 13.68 -9.59
C VAL A 96 -1.83 12.75 -9.09
N ILE A 97 -2.47 12.05 -10.01
CA ILE A 97 -3.58 11.14 -9.77
C ILE A 97 -3.11 9.71 -9.98
N ASP A 98 -3.37 8.85 -9.01
CA ASP A 98 -3.36 7.40 -9.19
C ASP A 98 -4.82 6.92 -9.21
N LYS A 99 -5.30 6.68 -10.42
CA LYS A 99 -6.63 6.12 -10.67
C LYS A 99 -6.49 4.63 -10.88
N TYR A 100 -6.58 3.88 -9.79
CA TYR A 100 -6.60 2.41 -9.80
C TYR A 100 -5.34 1.78 -10.43
N GLY A 101 -4.20 2.46 -10.35
CA GLY A 101 -2.91 2.09 -10.93
C GLY A 101 -2.53 2.89 -12.18
N GLU A 102 -3.46 3.63 -12.80
CA GLU A 102 -3.15 4.56 -13.88
C GLU A 102 -2.69 5.91 -13.31
N LEU A 103 -1.47 6.32 -13.65
CA LEU A 103 -0.90 7.59 -13.22
C LEU A 103 -1.06 8.67 -14.27
N PHE A 104 -1.53 9.85 -13.84
CA PHE A 104 -1.54 11.04 -14.67
C PHE A 104 -1.49 12.33 -13.86
N SER A 105 -1.14 13.43 -14.52
CA SER A 105 -1.02 14.74 -13.91
C SER A 105 -1.72 15.82 -14.75
N ASN A 106 -1.81 17.02 -14.19
CA ASN A 106 -2.34 18.20 -14.87
C ASN A 106 -1.35 18.84 -15.89
N ASN A 107 -0.66 18.02 -16.69
CA ASN A 107 0.28 18.52 -17.69
C ASN A 107 -0.38 18.85 -19.05
N THR A 108 -1.69 18.62 -19.16
CA THR A 108 -2.49 18.85 -20.38
C THR A 108 -3.51 19.95 -20.14
N ASN A 109 -4.43 20.15 -21.11
CA ASN A 109 -5.61 20.96 -20.87
C ASN A 109 -6.34 20.50 -19.58
N PHE A 110 -6.68 21.46 -18.71
CA PHE A 110 -7.21 21.18 -17.38
C PHE A 110 -8.61 20.57 -17.41
N ASP A 111 -9.47 20.97 -18.35
CA ASP A 111 -10.82 20.39 -18.48
C ASP A 111 -10.76 18.92 -18.88
N ASP A 112 -9.83 18.57 -19.77
CA ASP A 112 -9.61 17.18 -20.17
C ASP A 112 -9.01 16.37 -19.02
N PHE A 113 -8.14 16.97 -18.21
CA PHE A 113 -7.67 16.37 -16.97
C PHE A 113 -8.83 16.05 -16.02
N LEU A 114 -9.77 16.98 -15.80
CA LEU A 114 -10.93 16.75 -14.94
C LEU A 114 -11.85 15.66 -15.49
N LYS A 115 -12.10 15.61 -16.80
CA LYS A 115 -12.88 14.54 -17.44
C LYS A 115 -12.27 13.16 -17.20
N ARG A 116 -10.93 13.03 -17.17
CA ARG A 116 -10.25 11.75 -16.89
C ARG A 116 -10.52 11.23 -15.48
N LEU A 117 -10.81 12.10 -14.51
CA LEU A 117 -11.14 11.68 -13.15
C LEU A 117 -12.44 10.87 -13.10
N ILE A 118 -13.44 11.28 -13.89
CA ILE A 118 -14.82 10.77 -13.82
C ILE A 118 -15.18 9.77 -14.92
N ARG A 119 -14.33 9.64 -15.94
CA ARG A 119 -14.58 8.76 -17.09
C ARG A 119 -14.28 7.29 -16.83
#